data_AF-A0A520HG50-F1
#
_entry.id   AF-A0A520HG50-F1
#
_cell.length_a   1.000
_cell.length_b   1.000
_cell.length_c   1.000
_cell.angle_alpha   90.00
_cell.angle_beta   90.00
_cell.angle_gamma   90.00
#
_symmetry.space_group_name_H-M   'P 1'
#
loop_
_entity.id
_entity.type
_entity.pdbx_description
1 polymer ?
#
loop_
_entity_poly.entity_id
_entity_poly.type
_entity_poly.pdbx_seq_one_letter_code
_entity_poly.pdbx_strand_id
1 'polypeptide(L)'
;MLAKLVKAVQLVGNMGWRYVFFRTGFELRKRSGLLQKAFPLNPPVKTYLTLQEWRAGKASFFFKSKDDVKLSQPLSDELRQQYEKLSADVYPFFSSLEFDLGENNVAKRLVAGCSQSGGQHR
;
A
#
# COMPACT_ATOMS: atom_id res chain seq x y z
N MET A 1 -6.11 23.98 43.51
CA MET A 1 -4.97 23.66 42.62
C MET A 1 -4.46 22.23 42.81
N LEU A 2 -4.29 21.76 44.06
CA LEU A 2 -3.87 20.38 44.40
C LEU A 2 -4.71 19.28 43.73
N ALA A 3 -6.03 19.38 43.75
CA ALA A 3 -6.91 18.38 43.14
C ALA A 3 -6.73 18.23 41.61
N LYS A 4 -6.30 19.30 40.91
CA LYS A 4 -6.01 19.25 39.47
C LYS A 4 -4.67 18.56 39.20
N LEU A 5 -3.67 18.76 40.07
CA LEU A 5 -2.39 18.07 40.02
C LEU A 5 -2.54 16.57 40.25
N VAL A 6 -3.34 16.17 41.25
CA VAL A 6 -3.62 14.74 41.52
C VAL A 6 -4.27 14.07 40.30
N LYS A 7 -5.25 14.72 39.66
CA LYS A 7 -5.86 14.21 38.42
C LYS A 7 -4.87 14.12 37.25
N ALA A 8 -3.95 15.06 37.13
CA ALA A 8 -2.93 15.03 36.09
C ALA A 8 -1.94 13.87 36.30
N VAL A 9 -1.50 13.65 37.54
CA VAL A 9 -0.65 12.50 37.90
C VAL A 9 -1.38 11.18 37.65
N GLN A 10 -2.65 11.08 38.01
CA GLN A 10 -3.46 9.89 37.75
C GLN A 10 -3.66 9.63 36.25
N LEU A 11 -3.86 10.69 35.44
CA LEU A 11 -3.99 10.56 33.99
C LEU A 11 -2.69 10.04 33.36
N VAL A 12 -1.55 10.57 33.81
CA VAL A 12 -0.22 10.11 33.39
C VAL A 12 0.00 8.65 33.79
N GLY A 13 -0.34 8.27 35.02
CA GLY A 13 -0.19 6.90 35.51
C GLY A 13 -1.06 5.89 34.75
N ASN A 14 -2.29 6.25 34.43
CA ASN A 14 -3.26 5.34 33.79
C ASN A 14 -3.06 5.22 32.27
N MET A 15 -2.71 6.32 31.58
CA MET A 15 -2.64 6.37 30.11
C MET A 15 -1.20 6.46 29.57
N GLY A 16 -0.25 6.82 30.41
CA GLY A 16 1.16 6.98 30.07
C GLY A 16 1.53 8.37 29.51
N TRP A 17 2.80 8.72 29.66
CA TRP A 17 3.38 10.00 29.21
C TRP A 17 3.20 10.26 27.71
N ARG A 18 3.33 9.21 26.88
CA ARG A 18 3.15 9.30 25.42
C ARG A 18 1.79 9.88 25.05
N TYR A 19 0.73 9.41 25.72
CA TYR A 19 -0.63 9.90 25.49
C TYR A 19 -0.79 11.35 25.93
N VAL A 20 -0.28 11.71 27.10
CA VAL A 20 -0.41 13.06 27.66
C VAL A 20 0.29 14.10 26.79
N PHE A 21 1.51 13.81 26.29
CA PHE A 21 2.20 14.70 25.36
C PHE A 21 1.47 14.85 24.04
N PHE A 22 1.00 13.74 23.46
CA PHE A 22 0.19 13.78 22.24
C PHE A 22 -1.05 14.64 22.43
N ARG A 23 -1.82 14.41 23.50
CA ARG A 23 -3.07 15.12 23.77
C ARG A 23 -2.85 16.61 24.02
N THR A 24 -1.80 16.96 24.76
CA THR A 24 -1.46 18.35 25.03
C THR A 24 -1.04 19.06 23.75
N GLY A 25 -0.15 18.44 22.94
CA GLY A 25 0.27 19.00 21.66
C GLY A 25 -0.89 19.14 20.67
N PHE A 26 -1.80 18.16 20.64
CA PHE A 26 -3.01 18.22 19.81
C PHE A 26 -3.92 19.38 20.20
N GLU A 27 -4.18 19.57 21.49
CA GLU A 27 -5.03 20.65 21.98
C GLU A 27 -4.41 22.04 21.71
N LEU A 28 -3.09 22.17 21.84
CA LEU A 28 -2.37 23.38 21.44
C LEU A 28 -2.53 23.67 19.94
N ARG A 29 -2.35 22.67 19.07
CA ARG A 29 -2.53 22.81 17.61
C ARG A 29 -3.97 23.12 17.21
N LYS A 30 -4.94 22.59 17.96
CA LYS A 30 -6.36 22.88 17.76
C LYS A 30 -6.68 24.32 18.13
N ARG A 31 -6.22 24.79 19.30
CA ARG A 31 -6.48 26.15 19.80
C ARG A 31 -5.73 27.24 19.02
N SER A 32 -4.52 26.97 18.56
CA SER A 32 -3.75 27.90 17.74
C SER A 32 -4.22 27.99 16.29
N GLY A 33 -5.19 27.16 15.88
CA GLY A 33 -5.65 27.10 14.49
C GLY A 33 -4.67 26.44 13.51
N LEU A 34 -3.53 25.91 13.99
CA LEU A 34 -2.58 25.14 13.17
C LEU A 34 -3.28 24.01 12.42
N LEU A 35 -4.23 23.34 13.08
CA LEU A 35 -4.99 22.25 12.49
C LEU A 35 -5.94 22.73 11.40
N GLN A 36 -6.58 23.89 11.57
CA GLN A 36 -7.46 24.48 10.55
C GLN A 36 -6.68 24.98 9.33
N LYS A 37 -5.45 25.46 9.55
CA LYS A 37 -4.54 25.85 8.46
C LYS A 37 -4.07 24.64 7.65
N ALA A 38 -3.70 23.55 8.33
CA ALA A 38 -3.26 22.32 7.67
C ALA A 38 -4.40 21.58 6.97
N PHE A 39 -5.60 21.63 7.56
CA PHE A 39 -6.81 20.95 7.08
C PHE A 39 -7.95 21.96 6.98
N PRO A 40 -7.98 22.78 5.91
CA PRO A 40 -9.02 23.79 5.73
C PRO A 40 -10.38 23.12 5.49
N LEU A 41 -11.44 23.67 6.09
CA LEU A 41 -12.82 23.21 5.88
C LEU A 41 -13.31 23.47 4.46
N ASN A 42 -12.85 24.58 3.87
CA ASN A 42 -13.17 24.99 2.50
C ASN A 42 -11.86 25.04 1.70
N PRO A 43 -11.31 23.90 1.25
CA PRO A 43 -10.15 23.90 0.39
C PRO A 43 -10.48 24.64 -0.93
N PRO A 44 -9.52 25.36 -1.53
CA PRO A 44 -9.74 25.98 -2.83
C PRO A 44 -10.07 24.89 -3.86
N VAL A 45 -11.04 25.17 -4.72
CA VAL A 45 -11.40 24.29 -5.83
C VAL A 45 -10.20 24.19 -6.75
N LYS A 46 -9.57 23.01 -6.78
CA LYS A 46 -8.52 22.70 -7.74
C LYS A 46 -9.19 22.14 -8.99
N THR A 47 -8.86 22.71 -10.14
CA THR A 47 -9.19 22.11 -11.43
C THR A 47 -8.18 21.01 -11.71
N TYR A 48 -8.68 19.81 -12.00
CA TYR A 48 -7.90 18.68 -12.48
C TYR A 48 -8.18 18.47 -13.96
N LEU A 49 -7.42 17.58 -14.62
CA LEU A 49 -7.72 17.20 -15.99
C LEU A 49 -9.17 16.69 -16.09
N THR A 50 -9.92 17.25 -17.03
CA THR A 50 -11.23 16.71 -17.38
C THR A 50 -11.08 15.32 -18.01
N LEU A 51 -12.16 14.54 -18.06
CA LEU A 51 -12.15 13.24 -18.72
C LEU A 51 -11.74 13.36 -20.21
N GLN A 52 -12.15 14.44 -20.89
CA GLN A 52 -11.79 14.69 -22.27
C GLN A 52 -10.31 15.02 -22.41
N GLU A 53 -9.77 15.88 -21.55
CA GLU A 53 -8.34 16.21 -21.50
C GLU A 53 -7.48 14.99 -21.15
N TRP A 54 -7.93 14.14 -20.22
CA TRP A 54 -7.23 12.91 -19.85
C TRP A 54 -7.23 11.88 -21.00
N ARG A 55 -8.34 11.74 -21.73
CA ARG A 55 -8.41 10.85 -22.91
C ARG A 55 -7.61 11.37 -24.10
N ALA A 56 -7.58 12.69 -24.29
CA ALA A 56 -6.78 13.34 -25.33
C ALA A 56 -5.28 13.29 -24.99
N GLY A 57 -4.95 13.39 -23.70
CA GLY A 57 -3.63 13.10 -23.17
C GLY A 57 -3.32 11.63 -23.43
N LYS A 58 -2.49 11.35 -24.43
CA LYS A 58 -1.88 10.03 -24.57
C LYS A 58 -0.96 9.82 -23.37
N ALA A 59 -1.51 9.35 -22.25
CA ALA A 59 -0.76 8.69 -21.20
C ALA A 59 -0.18 7.44 -21.85
N SER A 60 0.96 7.63 -22.52
CA SER A 60 1.68 6.55 -23.16
C SER A 60 2.08 5.63 -22.01
N PHE A 61 1.49 4.44 -22.00
CA PHE A 61 2.00 3.37 -21.18
C PHE A 61 3.51 3.28 -21.42
N PHE A 62 4.28 3.02 -20.37
CA PHE A 62 5.75 3.08 -20.41
C PHE A 62 6.39 2.22 -21.52
N PHE A 63 5.63 1.31 -22.14
CA PHE A 63 6.00 0.49 -23.30
C PHE A 63 4.74 0.19 -24.15
N LYS A 64 4.89 -0.04 -25.47
CA LYS A 64 3.75 -0.36 -26.37
C LYS A 64 3.54 -1.87 -26.52
N SER A 65 4.61 -2.64 -26.41
CA SER A 65 4.60 -4.10 -26.50
C SER A 65 5.62 -4.70 -25.52
N LYS A 66 5.49 -6.00 -25.25
CA LYS A 66 6.48 -6.74 -24.44
C LYS A 66 7.89 -6.64 -25.05
N ASP A 67 7.97 -6.60 -26.37
CA ASP A 67 9.21 -6.56 -27.13
C ASP A 67 9.93 -5.20 -27.01
N ASP A 68 9.20 -4.14 -26.66
CA ASP A 68 9.78 -2.81 -26.38
C ASP A 68 10.50 -2.75 -25.02
N VAL A 69 10.28 -3.74 -24.14
CA VAL A 69 10.89 -3.78 -22.81
C VAL A 69 12.28 -4.41 -22.89
N LYS A 70 13.31 -3.57 -23.07
CA LYS A 70 14.70 -4.01 -22.98
C LYS A 70 15.16 -4.05 -21.53
N LEU A 71 15.23 -5.25 -20.95
CA LEU A 71 15.82 -5.47 -19.64
C LEU A 71 17.35 -5.45 -19.77
N SER A 72 17.98 -4.36 -19.33
CA SER A 72 19.44 -4.18 -19.44
C SER A 72 20.21 -4.63 -18.19
N GLN A 73 19.52 -5.04 -17.13
CA GLN A 73 20.16 -5.35 -15.85
C GLN A 73 20.47 -6.85 -15.76
N PRO A 74 21.68 -7.23 -15.28
CA PRO A 74 21.97 -8.62 -14.98
C PRO A 74 21.02 -9.10 -13.88
N LEU A 75 20.48 -10.31 -14.03
CA LEU A 75 19.66 -10.92 -12.99
C LEU A 75 20.51 -11.06 -11.73
N SER A 76 20.05 -10.47 -10.62
CA SER A 76 20.70 -10.66 -9.32
C SER A 76 20.51 -12.09 -8.82
N ASP A 77 21.46 -12.58 -8.03
CA ASP A 77 21.37 -13.90 -7.41
C ASP A 77 20.12 -14.01 -6.50
N GLU A 78 19.73 -12.92 -5.86
CA GLU A 78 18.51 -12.82 -5.05
C GLU A 78 17.25 -13.08 -5.88
N LEU A 79 17.15 -12.47 -7.07
CA LEU A 79 16.00 -12.65 -7.96
C LEU A 79 15.91 -14.11 -8.43
N ARG A 80 17.07 -14.72 -8.71
CA ARG A 80 17.14 -16.13 -9.09
C ARG A 80 16.66 -17.05 -7.98
N GLN A 81 17.11 -16.82 -6.75
CA GLN A 81 16.65 -17.59 -5.58
C GLN A 81 15.15 -17.44 -5.35
N GLN A 82 14.61 -16.23 -5.48
CA GLN A 82 13.17 -16.00 -5.37
C GLN A 82 12.40 -16.76 -6.46
N TYR A 83 12.89 -16.73 -7.70
CA TYR A 83 12.29 -17.48 -8.79
C TYR A 83 12.30 -19.00 -8.56
N GLU A 84 13.41 -19.54 -8.05
CA GLU A 84 13.53 -20.97 -7.71
C GLU A 84 12.54 -21.39 -6.61
N LYS A 85 12.30 -20.55 -5.60
CA LYS A 85 11.26 -20.80 -4.59
C LYS A 85 9.86 -20.79 -5.19
N LEU A 86 9.56 -19.78 -6.01
CA LEU A 86 8.25 -19.64 -6.65
C LEU A 86 7.95 -20.78 -7.63
N SER A 87 8.97 -21.29 -8.34
CA SER A 87 8.81 -22.42 -9.26
C SER A 87 8.56 -23.74 -8.52
N ALA A 88 9.10 -23.88 -7.31
CA ALA A 88 8.87 -24.99 -6.39
C ALA A 88 7.58 -24.86 -5.54
N ASP A 89 6.65 -23.97 -5.92
CA ASP A 89 5.39 -23.70 -5.19
C ASP A 89 5.54 -23.13 -3.76
N VAL A 90 6.71 -22.60 -3.43
CA VAL A 90 6.96 -21.91 -2.15
C VAL A 90 6.75 -20.41 -2.32
N TYR A 91 5.74 -19.87 -1.65
CA TYR A 91 5.36 -18.46 -1.76
C TYR A 91 5.49 -17.72 -0.43
N PRO A 92 6.01 -16.48 -0.43
CA PRO A 92 5.92 -15.59 0.72
C PRO A 92 4.49 -15.04 0.85
N PHE A 93 3.91 -15.13 2.05
CA PHE A 93 2.60 -14.57 2.38
C PHE A 93 2.71 -13.18 3.00
N PHE A 94 1.58 -12.48 3.17
CA PHE A 94 1.53 -11.14 3.79
C PHE A 94 2.08 -11.06 5.22
N SER A 95 2.25 -12.20 5.89
CA SER A 95 2.93 -12.33 7.19
C SER A 95 4.45 -12.40 7.10
N SER A 96 5.02 -12.32 5.89
CA SER A 96 6.44 -12.58 5.59
C SER A 96 6.90 -14.01 5.85
N LEU A 97 5.97 -14.95 6.05
CA LEU A 97 6.26 -16.39 6.19
C LEU A 97 6.17 -17.08 4.82
N GLU A 98 7.03 -18.08 4.62
CA GLU A 98 7.05 -18.91 3.42
C GLU A 98 6.14 -20.14 3.62
N PHE A 99 5.25 -20.39 2.66
CA PHE A 99 4.38 -21.56 2.66
C PHE A 99 4.52 -22.32 1.34
N ASP A 100 4.64 -23.64 1.45
CA ASP A 100 4.55 -24.55 0.30
C ASP A 100 3.08 -24.82 -0.02
N LEU A 101 2.67 -24.45 -1.23
CA LEU A 101 1.28 -24.59 -1.70
C LEU A 101 1.04 -25.87 -2.50
N GLY A 102 2.08 -26.55 -3.00
CA GLY A 102 1.99 -27.77 -3.80
C GLY A 102 0.78 -27.83 -4.77
N GLU A 103 0.01 -28.92 -4.71
CA GLU A 103 -1.20 -29.15 -5.54
C GLU A 103 -2.40 -28.24 -5.20
N ASN A 104 -2.37 -27.59 -4.03
CA ASN A 104 -3.40 -26.66 -3.59
C ASN A 104 -3.17 -25.24 -4.10
N ASN A 105 -2.18 -25.04 -4.98
CA ASN A 105 -1.94 -23.79 -5.66
C ASN A 105 -3.10 -23.45 -6.62
N VAL A 106 -4.01 -22.59 -6.14
CA VAL A 106 -5.18 -22.13 -6.90
C VAL A 106 -4.78 -21.42 -8.19
N ALA A 107 -3.65 -20.73 -8.22
CA ALA A 107 -3.17 -20.05 -9.43
C ALA A 107 -2.83 -21.04 -10.55
N LYS A 108 -2.14 -22.15 -10.23
CA LYS A 108 -1.87 -23.23 -11.20
C LYS A 108 -3.16 -23.88 -11.70
N ARG A 109 -4.13 -24.08 -10.81
CA ARG A 109 -5.43 -24.68 -11.15
C ARG A 109 -6.26 -23.78 -12.09
N LEU A 110 -6.27 -22.47 -11.85
CA LEU A 110 -6.95 -21.49 -12.71
C LEU A 110 -6.30 -21.40 -14.09
N VAL A 111 -4.97 -21.42 -14.18
CA VAL A 111 -4.26 -21.40 -15.47
C VAL A 111 -4.48 -22.69 -16.26
N ALA A 112 -4.44 -23.86 -15.61
CA ALA A 112 -4.73 -25.14 -16.25
C ALA A 112 -6.18 -25.22 -16.78
N GLY A 113 -7.15 -24.72 -16.00
CA GLY A 113 -8.55 -24.65 -16.43
C GLY A 113 -8.79 -23.72 -17.62
N CYS A 114 -8.07 -22.59 -17.70
CA CYS A 114 -8.16 -21.67 -18.83
C CYS A 114 -7.56 -22.26 -20.12
N SER A 115 -6.54 -23.12 -20.03
CA SER A 115 -5.91 -23.70 -21.22
C SER A 115 -6.78 -24.75 -21.92
N GLN A 116 -7.74 -25.36 -21.23
CA GLN A 116 -8.66 -26.35 -21.83
C GLN A 116 -9.84 -25.71 -22.58
N SER A 117 -10.12 -24.42 -22.39
CA SER A 117 -11.22 -23.73 -23.07
C SER A 117 -10.87 -23.19 -24.46
N GLY A 118 -9.63 -23.37 -24.95
CA GLY A 118 -9.15 -22.83 -26.22
C GLY A 118 -9.12 -23.79 -27.41
N GLY A 119 -9.62 -25.02 -27.26
CA GLY A 119 -9.35 -26.14 -28.19
C GLY A 119 -10.54 -26.74 -28.95
N GLN A 120 -11.71 -26.11 -28.99
CA GLN A 120 -12.83 -26.56 -29.83
C GLN A 120 -13.53 -25.38 -30.50
N HIS A 121 -12.95 -24.86 -31.58
CA HIS A 121 -13.68 -24.20 -32.68
C HIS A 121 -12.75 -24.04 -33.88
N ARG A 122 -12.55 -25.12 -34.63
CA ARG A 122 -12.62 -25.22 -36.10
C ARG A 122 -12.08 -26.57 -36.57
#